data_AF-A0A143CCG9-F1
#
_entry.id   AF-A0A143CCG9-F1
#
_cell.length_a   1.000
_cell.length_b   1.000
_cell.length_c   1.000
_cell.angle_alpha   90.00
_cell.angle_beta   90.00
_cell.angle_gamma   90.00
#
_symmetry.space_group_name_H-M   'P 1'
#
loop_
_entity.id
_entity.type
_entity.pdbx_description
1 polymer ?
#
loop_
_entity_poly.entity_id
_entity_poly.type
_entity_poly.pdbx_seq_one_letter_code
_entity_poly.pdbx_strand_id
1 'polypeptide(L)'
;MGELVQRATEQLTDLVRGEMRLARAEMTEKGKRFGKGGGLFGGAGVLGFVTLQALVATAIAALAVPLPVWAAALIVTGVLAVATGLTALAGRKQVRSATPPAPQQTIDNVKADVAEIKESAQR
;
A
#
# COMPACT_ATOMS: atom_id res chain seq x y z
N MET A 1 -26.44 43.46 -22.64
CA MET A 1 -26.56 42.28 -21.76
C MET A 1 -25.88 41.04 -22.33
N GLY A 2 -26.08 40.68 -23.61
CA GLY A 2 -25.43 39.50 -24.20
C GLY A 2 -23.89 39.52 -24.22
N GLU A 3 -23.27 40.68 -24.44
CA GLU A 3 -21.81 40.81 -24.50
C GLU A 3 -21.08 40.56 -23.17
N LEU A 4 -21.71 40.95 -22.04
CA LEU A 4 -21.17 40.73 -20.69
C LEU A 4 -21.29 39.26 -20.28
N VAL A 5 -22.41 38.61 -20.64
CA VAL A 5 -22.63 37.17 -20.41
C VAL A 5 -21.64 36.34 -21.24
N GLN A 6 -21.37 36.76 -22.48
CA GLN A 6 -20.39 36.12 -23.34
C GLN A 6 -18.97 36.22 -22.75
N ARG A 7 -18.53 37.42 -22.33
CA ARG A 7 -17.22 37.62 -21.69
C ARG A 7 -17.07 36.87 -20.37
N ALA A 8 -18.11 36.83 -19.54
CA ALA A 8 -18.09 36.06 -18.29
C ALA A 8 -17.97 34.55 -18.54
N THR A 9 -18.67 34.04 -19.56
CA THR A 9 -18.58 32.63 -19.98
C THR A 9 -17.19 32.29 -20.51
N GLU A 10 -16.57 33.21 -21.25
CA GLU A 10 -15.21 33.08 -21.77
C GLU A 10 -14.17 33.05 -20.64
N GLN A 11 -14.27 33.96 -19.67
CA GLN A 11 -13.41 33.99 -18.49
C GLN A 11 -13.55 32.75 -17.61
N LEU A 12 -14.78 32.25 -17.41
CA LEU A 12 -15.02 31.00 -16.68
C LEU A 12 -14.40 29.81 -17.42
N THR A 13 -14.51 29.77 -18.75
CA THR A 13 -13.90 28.72 -19.57
C THR A 13 -12.38 28.75 -19.46
N ASP A 14 -11.77 29.92 -19.50
CA ASP A 14 -10.33 30.09 -19.35
C ASP A 14 -9.84 29.75 -17.94
N LEU A 15 -10.60 30.11 -16.91
CA LEU A 15 -10.32 29.74 -15.52
C LEU A 15 -10.34 28.21 -15.33
N VAL A 16 -11.40 27.55 -15.81
CA VAL A 16 -11.51 26.08 -15.73
C VAL A 16 -10.36 25.40 -16.47
N ARG A 17 -9.97 25.91 -17.65
CA ARG A 17 -8.80 25.41 -18.37
C ARG A 17 -7.49 25.64 -17.61
N GLY A 18 -7.37 26.79 -16.92
CA GLY A 18 -6.25 27.11 -16.05
C GLY A 18 -6.12 26.14 -14.88
N GLU A 19 -7.22 25.91 -14.16
CA GLU A 19 -7.31 24.96 -13.05
C GLU A 19 -7.00 23.52 -13.50
N MET A 20 -7.52 23.10 -14.66
CA MET A 20 -7.18 21.79 -15.22
C MET A 20 -5.69 21.66 -15.56
N ARG A 21 -5.06 22.72 -16.08
CA ARG A 21 -3.61 22.74 -16.35
C ARG A 21 -2.81 22.68 -15.06
N LEU A 22 -3.22 23.42 -14.03
CA LEU A 22 -2.58 23.42 -12.73
C LEU A 22 -2.70 22.05 -12.06
N ALA A 23 -3.91 21.49 -12.00
CA ALA A 23 -4.16 20.15 -11.49
C ALA A 23 -3.34 19.09 -12.23
N ARG A 24 -3.23 19.18 -13.55
CA ARG A 24 -2.38 18.28 -14.35
C ARG A 24 -0.89 18.42 -14.00
N ALA A 25 -0.40 19.65 -13.80
CA ALA A 25 0.98 19.89 -13.41
C ALA A 25 1.28 19.31 -12.02
N GLU A 26 0.40 19.58 -11.04
CA GLU A 26 0.53 19.08 -9.67
C GLU A 26 0.43 17.55 -9.60
N MET A 27 -0.50 16.95 -10.34
CA MET A 27 -0.61 15.49 -10.46
C MET A 27 0.62 14.86 -11.10
N THR A 28 1.20 15.51 -12.11
CA THR A 28 2.43 15.04 -12.75
C THR A 28 3.61 15.10 -11.78
N GLU A 29 3.71 16.18 -11.00
CA GLU A 29 4.79 16.34 -10.02
C GLU A 29 4.65 15.36 -8.85
N LYS A 30 3.44 15.19 -8.30
CA LYS A 30 3.13 14.13 -7.34
C LYS A 30 3.46 12.76 -7.91
N GLY A 31 3.00 12.47 -9.13
CA GLY A 31 3.25 11.21 -9.83
C GLY A 31 4.74 10.91 -10.03
N LYS A 32 5.56 11.91 -10.37
CA LYS A 32 7.03 11.75 -10.46
C LYS A 32 7.65 11.43 -9.11
N ARG A 33 7.21 12.08 -8.03
CA ARG A 33 7.72 11.84 -6.68
C ARG A 33 7.36 10.44 -6.19
N PHE A 34 6.11 10.03 -6.37
CA PHE A 34 5.64 8.67 -6.07
C PHE A 34 6.31 7.62 -6.97
N GLY A 35 6.50 7.90 -8.25
CA GLY A 35 7.17 6.99 -9.19
C GLY A 35 8.64 6.78 -8.87
N LYS A 36 9.37 7.86 -8.53
CA LYS A 36 10.77 7.75 -8.07
C LYS A 36 10.86 7.02 -6.73
N GLY A 37 9.98 7.34 -5.78
CA GLY A 37 9.93 6.66 -4.48
C GLY A 37 9.59 5.18 -4.61
N GLY A 38 8.55 4.85 -5.38
CA GLY A 38 8.13 3.47 -5.66
C GLY A 38 9.19 2.69 -6.44
N GLY A 39 9.86 3.31 -7.41
CA GLY A 39 10.96 2.69 -8.15
C GLY A 39 12.18 2.40 -7.26
N LEU A 40 12.57 3.35 -6.41
CA LEU A 40 13.67 3.15 -5.45
C LEU A 40 13.32 2.07 -4.42
N PHE A 41 12.09 2.07 -3.90
CA PHE A 41 11.65 1.06 -2.93
C PHE A 41 11.53 -0.33 -3.56
N GLY A 42 11.04 -0.41 -4.80
CA GLY A 42 11.04 -1.64 -5.60
C GLY A 42 12.45 -2.17 -5.84
N GLY A 43 13.37 -1.30 -6.27
CA GLY A 43 14.78 -1.64 -6.45
C GLY A 43 15.45 -2.09 -5.15
N ALA A 44 15.18 -1.41 -4.03
CA ALA A 44 15.64 -1.81 -2.71
C ALA A 44 15.08 -3.17 -2.29
N GLY A 45 13.84 -3.50 -2.64
CA GLY A 45 13.25 -4.82 -2.41
C GLY A 45 14.02 -5.93 -3.14
N VAL A 46 14.32 -5.73 -4.43
CA VAL A 46 15.10 -6.70 -5.23
C VAL A 46 16.52 -6.85 -4.69
N LEU A 47 17.22 -5.73 -4.45
CA LEU A 47 18.57 -5.74 -3.89
C LEU A 47 18.61 -6.36 -2.50
N GLY A 48 17.62 -6.06 -1.65
CA GLY A 48 17.46 -6.65 -0.33
C GLY A 48 17.27 -8.16 -0.41
N PHE A 49 16.46 -8.65 -1.36
CA PHE A 49 16.28 -10.09 -1.58
C PHE A 49 17.59 -10.78 -1.98
N VAL A 50 18.33 -10.22 -2.94
CA VAL A 50 19.63 -10.76 -3.36
C VAL A 50 20.65 -10.73 -2.21
N THR A 51 20.68 -9.64 -1.44
CA THR A 51 21.54 -9.49 -0.26
C THR A 51 21.24 -10.56 0.79
N LEU A 52 19.95 -10.82 1.05
CA LEU A 52 19.52 -11.87 1.99
C LEU A 52 20.00 -13.25 1.52
N GLN A 53 19.85 -13.58 0.23
CA GLN A 53 20.34 -14.85 -0.33
C GLN A 53 21.86 -14.99 -0.18
N ALA A 54 22.61 -13.93 -0.45
CA ALA A 54 24.06 -13.92 -0.26
C ALA A 54 24.46 -14.11 1.21
N LEU A 55 23.71 -13.52 2.15
CA LEU A 55 23.93 -13.72 3.58
C LEU A 55 23.65 -15.17 4.01
N VAL A 56 22.59 -15.78 3.51
CA VAL A 56 22.29 -17.20 3.77
C VAL A 56 23.44 -18.07 3.25
N ALA A 57 23.89 -17.86 2.02
CA ALA A 57 25.03 -18.60 1.45
C ALA A 57 26.31 -18.39 2.27
N THR A 58 26.58 -17.16 2.71
CA THR A 58 27.73 -16.83 3.56
C THR A 58 27.66 -17.56 4.91
N ALA A 59 26.49 -17.59 5.55
CA ALA A 59 26.29 -18.29 6.82
C ALA A 59 26.52 -19.80 6.67
N ILE A 60 26.00 -20.39 5.59
CA ILE A 60 26.23 -21.82 5.29
C ILE A 60 27.72 -22.09 5.06
N ALA A 61 28.39 -21.27 4.25
CA ALA A 61 29.81 -21.43 3.97
C ALA A 61 30.68 -21.30 5.24
N ALA A 62 30.38 -20.34 6.11
CA ALA A 62 31.07 -20.15 7.38
C ALA A 62 30.89 -21.35 8.31
N LEU A 63 29.67 -21.89 8.43
CA LEU A 63 29.39 -23.07 9.24
C LEU A 63 29.94 -24.36 8.62
N ALA A 64 30.12 -24.40 7.30
CA ALA A 64 30.69 -25.54 6.59
C ALA A 64 32.22 -25.67 6.76
N VAL A 65 32.88 -24.72 7.43
CA VAL A 65 34.32 -24.85 7.76
C VAL A 65 34.58 -26.04 8.71
N PRO A 66 33.86 -26.16 9.85
CA PRO A 66 33.97 -27.34 10.72
C PRO A 66 32.96 -28.46 10.44
N LEU A 67 31.93 -28.24 9.62
CA LEU A 67 30.81 -29.17 9.41
C LEU A 67 30.64 -29.54 7.93
N PRO A 68 30.07 -30.71 7.61
CA PRO A 68 29.67 -30.99 6.24
C PRO A 68 28.57 -30.00 5.78
N VAL A 69 28.63 -29.62 4.50
CA VAL A 69 27.76 -28.59 3.89
C VAL A 69 26.27 -28.86 4.13
N TRP A 70 25.84 -30.13 4.09
CA TRP A 70 24.44 -30.50 4.31
C TRP A 70 23.98 -30.18 5.75
N ALA A 71 24.84 -30.38 6.76
CA ALA A 71 24.50 -30.10 8.15
C ALA A 71 24.45 -28.59 8.40
N ALA A 72 25.41 -27.84 7.85
CA ALA A 72 25.41 -26.38 7.88
C ALA A 72 24.14 -25.80 7.23
N ALA A 73 23.76 -26.30 6.05
CA ALA A 73 22.54 -25.88 5.35
C ALA A 73 21.27 -26.17 6.15
N LEU A 74 21.16 -27.33 6.79
CA LEU A 74 20.01 -27.67 7.64
C LEU A 74 19.91 -26.77 8.87
N ILE A 75 21.03 -26.46 9.52
CA ILE A 75 21.03 -25.55 10.69
C ILE A 75 20.54 -24.16 10.28
N VAL A 76 21.10 -23.57 9.23
CA VAL A 76 20.69 -22.24 8.75
C VAL A 76 19.22 -22.25 8.32
N THR A 77 18.78 -23.28 7.61
CA THR A 77 17.37 -23.44 7.19
C THR A 77 16.45 -23.54 8.40
N GLY A 78 16.82 -24.31 9.43
CA GLY A 78 16.04 -24.44 10.65
C GLY A 78 15.87 -23.11 11.38
N VAL A 79 16.95 -22.34 11.52
CA VAL A 79 16.91 -21.01 12.15
C VAL A 79 16.00 -20.06 11.36
N LEU A 80 16.12 -20.03 10.04
CA LEU A 80 15.27 -19.18 9.19
C LEU A 80 13.81 -19.63 9.19
N ALA A 81 13.54 -20.93 9.25
CA ALA A 81 12.19 -21.47 9.36
C ALA A 81 11.51 -21.05 10.67
N VAL A 82 12.24 -21.07 11.79
CA VAL A 82 11.74 -20.57 13.08
C VAL A 82 11.45 -19.07 12.99
N ALA A 83 12.40 -18.27 12.49
CA ALA A 83 12.21 -16.83 12.34
C ALA A 83 11.01 -16.49 11.45
N THR A 84 10.87 -17.20 10.32
CA THR A 84 9.73 -17.08 9.39
C THR A 84 8.42 -17.48 10.07
N GLY A 85 8.41 -18.58 10.82
CA GLY A 85 7.23 -19.02 11.57
C GLY A 85 6.77 -17.96 12.58
N LEU A 86 7.70 -17.39 13.35
CA LEU A 86 7.40 -16.34 14.33
C LEU A 86 6.85 -15.08 13.69
N THR A 87 7.48 -14.60 12.61
CA THR A 87 7.01 -13.40 11.88
C THR A 87 5.67 -13.64 11.19
N ALA A 88 5.46 -14.81 10.59
CA ALA A 88 4.18 -15.18 9.98
C ALA A 88 3.06 -15.27 11.03
N LEU A 89 3.33 -15.85 12.21
CA LEU A 89 2.38 -15.91 13.32
C LEU A 89 2.04 -14.51 13.85
N ALA A 90 3.04 -13.65 14.05
CA ALA A 90 2.84 -12.27 14.48
C ALA A 90 2.02 -11.47 13.46
N GLY A 91 2.35 -11.58 12.17
CA GLY A 91 1.60 -10.94 11.08
C GLY A 91 0.15 -11.44 11.03
N ARG A 92 -0.07 -12.75 11.15
CA ARG A 92 -1.42 -13.33 11.20
C ARG A 92 -2.21 -12.81 12.41
N LYS A 93 -1.58 -12.65 13.57
CA LYS A 93 -2.21 -12.07 14.75
C LYS A 93 -2.59 -10.61 14.51
N GLN A 94 -1.70 -9.82 13.91
CA GLN A 94 -1.94 -8.41 13.60
C GLN A 94 -3.10 -8.24 12.62
N VAL A 95 -3.14 -9.03 11.54
CA VAL A 95 -4.23 -9.04 10.56
C VAL A 95 -5.55 -9.45 11.21
N ARG A 96 -5.54 -10.49 12.06
CA ARG A 96 -6.73 -10.91 12.81
C ARG A 96 -7.21 -9.85 13.80
N SER A 97 -6.31 -9.14 14.47
CA SER A 97 -6.69 -8.04 15.39
C SER A 97 -7.21 -6.80 14.67
N ALA A 98 -6.86 -6.63 13.39
CA ALA A 98 -7.40 -5.57 12.53
C ALA A 98 -8.75 -5.95 11.88
N THR A 99 -9.37 -7.05 12.33
CA THR A 99 -10.67 -7.53 11.85
C THR A 99 -11.75 -7.20 12.91
N PRO A 100 -12.89 -6.60 12.52
CA PRO A 100 -13.37 -6.47 11.15
C PRO A 100 -12.77 -5.26 10.40
N PRO A 101 -12.32 -5.43 9.14
CA PRO A 101 -11.86 -4.32 8.30
C PRO A 101 -13.00 -3.38 7.86
N ALA A 102 -14.25 -3.78 8.12
CA ALA A 102 -15.42 -3.00 7.85
C ALA A 102 -15.78 -2.17 9.09
N PRO A 103 -16.01 -0.86 8.99
CA PRO A 103 -16.44 -0.05 10.12
C PRO A 103 -17.87 -0.44 10.52
N GLN A 104 -18.02 -1.33 11.52
CA GLN A 104 -19.33 -1.79 12.00
C GLN A 104 -20.28 -0.62 12.29
N GLN A 105 -19.79 0.41 12.98
CA GLN A 105 -20.60 1.58 13.31
C GLN A 105 -21.13 2.30 12.06
N THR A 106 -20.32 2.43 11.00
CA THR A 106 -20.77 3.06 9.75
C THR A 106 -21.80 2.19 9.04
N ILE A 107 -21.63 0.87 9.06
CA ILE A 107 -22.60 -0.07 8.48
C ILE A 107 -23.92 -0.03 9.26
N ASP A 108 -23.85 0.06 10.59
CA ASP A 108 -25.03 0.09 11.45
C ASP A 108 -25.79 1.42 11.32
N ASN A 109 -25.08 2.55 11.20
CA ASN A 109 -25.69 3.85 10.94
C ASN A 109 -26.40 3.88 9.57
N VAL A 110 -25.74 3.40 8.50
CA VAL A 110 -26.37 3.34 7.16
C VAL A 110 -27.61 2.44 7.16
N LYS A 111 -27.60 1.34 7.91
CA LYS A 111 -28.80 0.49 8.07
C LYS A 111 -29.93 1.21 8.80
N ALA A 112 -29.61 2.00 9.83
CA ALA A 112 -30.59 2.81 10.56
C ALA A 112 -31.21 3.88 9.65
N ASP A 113 -30.37 4.61 8.91
CA ASP A 113 -30.82 5.65 7.96
C ASP A 113 -31.74 5.06 6.87
N VAL A 114 -31.40 3.87 6.34
CA VAL A 114 -32.23 3.17 5.34
C VAL A 114 -33.56 2.71 5.94
N ALA A 115 -33.57 2.27 7.21
CA ALA A 115 -34.80 1.86 7.90
C ALA A 115 -35.74 3.06 8.12
N GLU A 116 -35.19 4.21 8.53
CA GLU A 116 -35.94 5.44 8.75
C GLU A 116 -36.57 5.97 7.44
N ILE A 117 -35.83 5.96 6.33
CA ILE A 117 -36.36 6.34 5.02
C ILE A 117 -37.50 5.40 4.58
N LYS A 118 -37.38 4.10 4.86
CA LYS A 118 -38.40 3.11 4.50
C LYS A 118 -39.69 3.26 5.33
N GLU A 119 -39.57 3.58 6.61
CA GLU A 119 -40.72 3.88 7.48
C GLU A 119 -41.41 5.18 7.07
N SER A 120 -40.62 6.21 6.71
CA SER A 120 -41.11 7.51 6.22
C SER A 120 -41.87 7.40 4.90
N ALA A 121 -41.53 6.43 4.05
CA ALA A 121 -42.19 6.20 2.76
C ALA A 121 -43.45 5.31 2.87
N GLN A 122 -43.69 4.66 4.01
CA GLN A 122 -44.87 3.83 4.27
C GLN A 122 -45.97 4.56 5.05
N ARG A 123 -45.71 5.77 5.57
CA ARG A 123 -46.71 6.68 6.15
C ARG A 123 -47.28 7.61 5.10
#